data_AF-A0A952GXD3-F1
#
_entry.id   AF-A0A952GXD3-F1
#
_cell.length_a   1.000
_cell.length_b   1.000
_cell.length_c   1.000
_cell.angle_alpha   90.00
_cell.angle_beta   90.00
_cell.angle_gamma   90.00
#
_symmetry.space_group_name_H-M   'P 1'
#
loop_
_entity.id
_entity.type
_entity.pdbx_description
1 polymer ?
#
loop_
_entity_poly.entity_id
_entity_poly.type
_entity_poly.pdbx_seq_one_letter_code
_entity_poly.pdbx_strand_id
1 'polypeptide(L)' 'MTPAARVQAAIEVLDLVIAAARAQGAPADRIIAEWFRPRRFAGSGDRRAVRDLVYASNRRCGEVPASGRAAMPRLAADDP' A
#
# COMPACT_ATOMS: atom_id res chain seq x y z
N MET A 1 -15.49 -3.20 1.80
CA MET A 1 -14.76 -2.53 0.69
C MET A 1 -14.66 -3.48 -0.49
N THR A 2 -14.85 -3.03 -1.73
CA THR A 2 -14.73 -3.91 -2.91
C THR A 2 -13.26 -4.27 -3.18
N PRO A 3 -12.97 -5.37 -3.90
CA PRO A 3 -11.60 -5.72 -4.27
C PRO A 3 -10.86 -4.59 -5.01
N ALA A 4 -11.51 -3.94 -5.99
CA ALA A 4 -10.95 -2.81 -6.71
C ALA A 4 -10.65 -1.62 -5.79
N ALA A 5 -11.52 -1.34 -4.81
CA ALA A 5 -11.26 -0.29 -3.83
C ALA A 5 -10.03 -0.62 -2.96
N ARG A 6 -9.79 -1.90 -2.61
CA ARG A 6 -8.61 -2.32 -1.85
C ARG A 6 -7.31 -2.08 -2.61
N VAL A 7 -7.32 -2.37 -3.91
CA VAL A 7 -6.21 -2.06 -4.82
C VAL A 7 -5.95 -0.55 -4.86
N GLN A 8 -7.00 0.24 -5.05
CA GLN A 8 -6.89 1.70 -5.08
C GLN A 8 -6.35 2.27 -3.75
N ALA A 9 -6.84 1.77 -2.62
CA ALA A 9 -6.33 2.15 -1.30
C ALA A 9 -4.85 1.79 -1.10
N ALA A 10 -4.43 0.61 -1.58
CA ALA A 10 -3.02 0.22 -1.52
C ALA A 10 -2.14 1.17 -2.35
N ILE A 11 -2.60 1.58 -3.54
CA ILE A 11 -1.92 2.58 -4.37
C ILE A 11 -1.73 3.89 -3.60
N GLU A 12 -2.79 4.43 -3.01
CA GLU A 12 -2.74 5.67 -2.23
C GLU A 12 -1.77 5.58 -1.05
N VAL A 13 -1.80 4.46 -0.33
CA VAL A 13 -0.87 4.23 0.79
C VAL A 13 0.58 4.12 0.29
N LEU A 14 0.80 3.42 -0.82
CA LEU A 14 2.14 3.28 -1.40
C LEU A 14 2.71 4.62 -1.86
N ASP A 15 1.89 5.53 -2.42
CA ASP A 15 2.33 6.88 -2.75
C ASP A 15 2.85 7.63 -1.51
N LEU A 16 2.15 7.51 -0.38
CA LEU A 16 2.60 8.09 0.89
C LEU A 16 3.88 7.43 1.41
N VAL A 17 3.98 6.10 1.33
CA VAL A 17 5.17 5.34 1.73
C VAL A 17 6.39 5.73 0.88
N ILE A 18 6.22 5.87 -0.43
CA ILE A 18 7.29 6.28 -1.36
C ILE A 18 7.74 7.71 -1.05
N ALA A 19 6.81 8.63 -0.83
CA ALA A 19 7.13 10.00 -0.45
C ALA A 19 7.92 10.04 0.87
N ALA A 20 7.49 9.28 1.88
CA ALA A 20 8.19 9.17 3.15
C ALA A 20 9.58 8.53 2.99
N ALA A 21 9.72 7.46 2.22
CA ALA A 21 11.01 6.80 1.99
C ALA A 21 12.04 7.76 1.37
N ARG A 22 11.61 8.60 0.40
CA ARG A 22 12.48 9.62 -0.22
C ARG A 22 12.87 10.73 0.74
N ALA A 23 12.00 11.08 1.68
CA ALA A 23 12.23 12.13 2.67
C ALA A 23 12.82 11.61 4.00
N GLN A 24 13.20 10.34 4.09
CA GLN A 24 13.59 9.66 5.34
C GLN A 24 12.57 9.85 6.48
N GLY A 25 11.28 9.79 6.12
CA GLY A 25 10.14 10.00 7.00
C GLY A 25 9.66 8.75 7.73
N ALA A 26 8.37 8.75 8.09
CA ALA A 26 7.75 7.69 8.88
C ALA A 26 7.82 6.31 8.19
N PRO A 27 7.90 5.22 8.97
CA PRO A 27 7.83 3.86 8.45
C PRO A 27 6.43 3.52 7.93
N ALA A 28 6.35 2.52 7.05
CA ALA A 28 5.13 2.16 6.33
C ALA A 28 3.98 1.73 7.24
N ASP A 29 4.26 1.03 8.34
CA ASP A 29 3.27 0.60 9.33
C ASP A 29 2.54 1.78 9.98
N ARG A 30 3.28 2.83 10.34
CA ARG A 30 2.73 4.08 10.87
C ARG A 30 1.88 4.79 9.83
N ILE A 31 2.36 4.89 8.60
CA ILE A 31 1.61 5.52 7.48
C ILE A 31 0.29 4.78 7.24
N ILE A 32 0.32 3.43 7.20
CA ILE A 32 -0.88 2.60 7.06
C ILE A 32 -1.86 2.88 8.20
N ALA A 33 -1.38 2.90 9.45
CA ALA A 33 -2.23 3.14 10.62
C ALA A 33 -2.88 4.53 10.58
N GLU A 34 -2.11 5.57 10.26
CA GLU A 34 -2.60 6.95 10.14
C GLU A 34 -3.59 7.10 8.98
N TRP A 35 -3.31 6.52 7.81
CA TRP A 35 -4.19 6.55 6.65
C TRP A 35 -5.56 5.91 6.92
N PHE A 36 -5.57 4.83 7.72
CA PHE A 36 -6.78 4.12 8.11
C PHE A 36 -7.58 4.77 9.24
N ARG A 37 -6.97 5.69 10.00
CA ARG A 37 -7.58 6.36 11.15
C ARG A 37 -8.89 7.10 10.79
N PRO A 38 -8.96 7.91 9.72
CA PRO A 38 -10.23 8.54 9.32
C PRO A 38 -11.20 7.57 8.60
N ARG A 39 -10.72 6.43 8.09
CA ARG A 39 -11.49 5.50 7.25
C ARG A 39 -12.18 4.42 8.09
N ARG A 40 -13.19 4.84 8.85
CA ARG A 40 -13.95 3.96 9.77
C ARG A 40 -14.75 2.88 9.06
N PHE A 41 -15.08 3.08 7.78
CA PHE A 41 -15.78 2.10 6.94
C PHE A 41 -14.95 0.83 6.63
N ALA A 42 -13.62 0.89 6.78
CA ALA A 42 -12.76 -0.26 6.53
C ALA A 42 -12.79 -1.23 7.72
N GLY A 43 -13.32 -2.44 7.53
CA GLY A 43 -13.29 -3.50 8.53
C GLY A 43 -11.88 -4.08 8.75
N SER A 44 -11.72 -4.97 9.72
CA SER A 44 -10.46 -5.66 9.98
C SER A 44 -9.93 -6.43 8.75
N GLY A 45 -10.83 -7.11 8.02
CA GLY A 45 -10.49 -7.81 6.78
C GLY A 45 -10.02 -6.88 5.66
N ASP A 46 -10.65 -5.70 5.52
CA ASP A 46 -10.24 -4.69 4.55
C ASP A 46 -8.86 -4.12 4.88
N ARG A 47 -8.63 -3.80 6.17
CA ARG A 47 -7.34 -3.31 6.67
C ARG A 47 -6.23 -4.32 6.45
N ARG A 48 -6.50 -5.61 6.68
CA ARG A 48 -5.56 -6.70 6.42
C ARG A 48 -5.26 -6.79 4.92
N ALA A 49 -6.27 -6.84 4.07
CA ALA A 49 -6.08 -6.98 2.62
C ALA A 49 -5.25 -5.83 2.01
N VAL A 50 -5.52 -4.58 2.38
CA VAL A 50 -4.73 -3.43 1.92
C VAL A 50 -3.30 -3.51 2.42
N ARG A 51 -3.09 -3.85 3.70
CA ARG A 51 -1.75 -4.02 4.28
C ARG A 51 -0.96 -5.11 3.56
N ASP A 52 -1.60 -6.23 3.26
CA ASP A 52 -0.99 -7.34 2.53
C ASP A 52 -0.53 -6.89 1.14
N LEU A 53 -1.35 -6.14 0.40
CA LEU A 53 -1.00 -5.56 -0.91
C LEU A 53 0.21 -4.60 -0.81
N VAL A 54 0.21 -3.70 0.18
CA VAL A 54 1.30 -2.73 0.37
C VAL A 54 2.62 -3.43 0.67
N TYR A 55 2.64 -4.36 1.62
CA TYR A 55 3.88 -5.06 1.96
C TYR A 55 4.35 -6.03 0.89
N ALA A 56 3.43 -6.71 0.20
CA ALA A 56 3.78 -7.55 -0.93
C ALA A 56 4.40 -6.71 -2.07
N SER A 57 3.91 -5.48 -2.30
CA SER A 57 4.49 -4.57 -3.29
C SER A 57 5.88 -4.13 -2.87
N ASN A 58 6.05 -3.68 -1.62
CA ASN A 58 7.34 -3.25 -1.09
C ASN A 58 8.40 -4.35 -1.17
N ARG A 59 8.06 -5.60 -0.79
CA ARG A 59 8.99 -6.74 -0.85
C ARG A 59 9.46 -7.08 -2.26
N ARG A 60 8.65 -6.83 -3.28
CA ARG A 60 9.01 -7.06 -4.68
C ARG A 60 9.75 -5.88 -5.32
N CYS A 61 9.71 -4.71 -4.70
CA CYS A 61 10.47 -3.56 -5.18
C CYS A 61 11.90 -3.64 -4.63
N GLY A 62 12.90 -3.67 -5.52
CA GLY A 62 14.30 -3.50 -5.13
C GLY A 62 14.59 -2.01 -4.87
N GLU A 63 14.45 -1.20 -5.92
CA GLU A 63 14.52 0.25 -5.82
C GLU A 63 13.16 0.88 -5.51
N VAL A 64 13.19 2.06 -4.90
CA VAL A 64 11.98 2.83 -4.60
C VAL A 64 11.25 3.19 -5.91
N PRO A 65 10.00 2.73 -6.12
CA PRO A 65 9.27 2.99 -7.36
C PRO A 65 9.01 4.47 -7.59
N ALA A 66 8.68 4.83 -8.83
CA ALA A 66 8.27 6.18 -9.19
C ALA A 66 6.98 6.61 -8.45
N SER A 67 6.02 5.70 -8.32
CA SER A 67 4.70 5.90 -7.68
C SER A 67 4.13 4.59 -7.15
N GLY A 68 3.08 4.66 -6.33
CA GLY A 68 2.39 3.51 -5.79
C GLY A 68 1.74 2.66 -6.87
N ARG A 69 1.20 3.29 -7.93
CA ARG A 69 0.71 2.57 -9.11
C ARG A 69 1.81 1.77 -9.79
N ALA A 70 3.04 2.28 -9.88
CA ALA A 70 4.16 1.56 -10.47
C ALA A 70 4.65 0.38 -9.60
N ALA A 71 4.30 0.35 -8.31
CA ALA A 71 4.66 -0.75 -7.42
C ALA A 71 3.69 -1.95 -7.54
N MET A 72 2.43 -1.72 -7.90
CA MET A 72 1.38 -2.75 -7.97
C MET A 72 1.56 -3.83 -9.06
N PRO A 73 2.03 -3.54 -10.29
CA PRO A 73 2.20 -4.54 -11.35
C PRO A 73 3.11 -5.70 -10.97
N ARG A 74 4.02 -5.50 -10.01
CA ARG A 74 4.86 -6.58 -9.48
C ARG A 74 4.06 -7.63 -8.70
N LEU A 75 2.85 -7.32 -8.23
CA LEU A 75 1.96 -8.29 -7.57
C LEU A 75 1.25 -9.23 -8.54
N ALA A 76 0.90 -8.73 -9.74
CA ALA A 76 0.09 -9.45 -10.73
C ALA A 76 0.90 -10.46 -11.56
N ALA A 77 2.23 -10.35 -11.56
CA ALA A 77 3.10 -11.29 -12.26
C ALA A 77 3.10 -12.71 -11.65
N ASP A 78 2.54 -12.87 -10.44
CA ASP A 78 2.49 -14.14 -9.69
C ASP A 78 1.05 -14.63 -9.44
N ASP A 79 0.04 -14.04 -10.10
CA ASP A 79 -1.31 -14.61 -10.12
C ASP A 79 -1.33 -15.64 -11.28
N PRO A 80 -1.43 -16.96 -10.99
CA PRO A 80 -1.36 -18.01 -12.01
C PRO A 80 -2.50 -17.95 -13.04
#